data_AF-A0A1F2XBN2-F1
#
_entry.id   AF-A0A1F2XBN2-F1
#
_cell.length_a   1.000
_cell.length_b   1.000
_cell.length_c   1.000
_cell.angle_alpha   90.00
_cell.angle_beta   90.00
_cell.angle_gamma   90.00
#
_symmetry.space_group_name_H-M   'P 1'
#
loop_
_entity.id
_entity.type
_entity.pdbx_description
1 polymer ?
#
loop_
_entity_poly.entity_id
_entity_poly.type
_entity_poly.pdbx_seq_one_letter_code
_entity_poly.pdbx_strand_id
1 'polypeptide(L)'
;MRRTSKIAGVLIGIGAGVVAVVWMLRDRLMGPEILPSAPPRPPVFRVVPTSDPHSSVAGDDLTLIRGIGPAYRARLAAAGINRFVDLVATPAARVAEAAGVPEARAIEWIDLARRLTD
;
A
#
# COMPACT_ATOMS: atom_id res chain seq x y z
N MET A 1 31.04 -47.15 20.82
CA MET A 1 30.11 -46.09 20.33
C MET A 1 29.00 -45.89 21.35
N ARG A 2 28.53 -44.65 21.49
CA ARG A 2 27.86 -44.09 22.68
C ARG A 2 26.40 -44.55 22.85
N ARG A 3 26.10 -45.02 24.08
CA ARG A 3 24.94 -44.78 24.97
C ARG A 3 23.51 -44.80 24.40
N THR A 4 22.82 -45.91 24.71
CA THR A 4 21.53 -46.01 25.44
C THR A 4 20.41 -45.00 25.17
N SER A 5 19.28 -45.50 24.67
CA SER A 5 17.94 -45.13 25.15
C SER A 5 17.02 -46.36 25.05
N LYS A 6 16.87 -47.06 26.17
CA LYS A 6 15.75 -47.98 26.40
C LYS A 6 14.59 -47.12 26.91
N ILE A 7 13.44 -47.16 26.25
CA ILE A 7 12.16 -47.01 26.95
C ILE A 7 11.23 -48.09 26.39
N ALA A 8 11.06 -49.11 27.22
CA ALA A 8 10.05 -50.13 27.11
C ALA A 8 8.67 -49.52 27.40
N GLY A 9 7.62 -50.05 26.77
CA GLY A 9 6.24 -49.63 27.04
C GLY A 9 5.23 -50.41 26.21
N VAL A 10 5.20 -51.73 26.40
CA VAL A 10 4.21 -52.64 25.84
C VAL A 10 2.90 -52.53 26.65
N LEU A 11 1.81 -52.20 25.95
CA LEU A 11 0.39 -52.58 26.14
C LEU A 11 -0.39 -52.13 27.40
N ILE A 12 -1.40 -51.27 27.18
CA ILE A 12 -2.75 -51.35 27.81
C ILE A 12 -3.72 -50.75 26.75
N GLY A 13 -4.44 -51.50 25.90
CA GLY A 13 -5.38 -52.57 26.21
C GLY A 13 -6.74 -51.96 26.61
N ILE A 14 -7.66 -51.76 25.66
CA ILE A 14 -9.06 -51.25 25.77
C ILE A 14 -9.27 -49.75 25.49
N GLY A 15 -8.47 -48.82 26.02
CA GLY A 15 -8.56 -47.39 25.62
C GLY A 15 -8.22 -47.15 24.14
N ALA A 16 -7.37 -48.02 23.59
CA ALA A 16 -6.89 -47.95 22.21
C ALA A 16 -7.98 -48.16 21.16
N GLY A 17 -9.07 -48.88 21.45
CA GLY A 17 -10.13 -49.12 20.47
C GLY A 17 -10.92 -47.86 20.17
N VAL A 18 -11.40 -47.19 21.22
CA VAL A 18 -12.13 -45.92 21.08
C VAL A 18 -11.18 -44.82 20.60
N VAL A 19 -9.94 -44.77 21.09
CA VAL A 19 -8.94 -43.82 20.59
C VAL A 19 -8.58 -44.09 19.12
N ALA A 20 -8.47 -45.33 18.67
CA ALA A 20 -8.22 -45.67 17.26
C ALA A 20 -9.41 -45.30 16.37
N VAL A 21 -10.64 -45.56 16.84
CA VAL A 21 -11.86 -45.15 16.11
C VAL A 21 -11.95 -43.62 16.03
N VAL A 22 -11.66 -42.89 17.11
CA VAL A 22 -11.62 -41.42 17.12
C VAL A 22 -10.49 -40.87 16.26
N TRP A 23 -9.30 -41.47 16.29
CA TRP A 23 -8.14 -41.07 15.48
C TRP A 23 -8.37 -41.37 13.98
N MET A 24 -9.04 -42.47 13.66
CA MET A 24 -9.38 -42.86 12.29
C MET A 24 -10.59 -42.09 11.73
N LEU A 25 -11.56 -41.72 12.57
CA LEU A 25 -12.64 -40.81 12.17
C LEU A 25 -12.13 -39.36 12.03
N ARG A 26 -11.12 -38.96 12.81
CA ARG A 26 -10.44 -37.66 12.69
C ARG A 26 -9.78 -37.50 11.33
N ASP A 27 -9.06 -38.51 10.85
CA ASP A 27 -8.41 -38.47 9.53
C ASP A 27 -9.44 -38.42 8.38
N ARG A 28 -10.60 -39.05 8.57
CA ARG A 28 -11.68 -39.04 7.58
C ARG A 28 -12.55 -37.76 7.59
N LEU A 29 -12.58 -37.04 8.71
CA LEU A 29 -13.29 -35.77 8.89
C LEU A 29 -12.40 -34.55 8.56
N MET A 30 -11.09 -34.65 8.75
CA MET A 30 -10.10 -33.65 8.34
C MET A 30 -9.59 -34.02 6.96
N GLY A 31 -10.42 -33.76 5.96
CA GLY A 31 -10.15 -34.11 4.56
C GLY A 31 -8.77 -33.66 4.08
N PRO A 32 -8.24 -34.31 3.03
CA PRO A 32 -6.99 -33.92 2.42
C PRO A 32 -7.06 -32.44 2.10
N GLU A 33 -6.04 -31.72 2.54
CA GLU A 33 -5.79 -30.33 2.21
C GLU A 33 -6.29 -29.99 0.80
N ILE A 34 -7.49 -29.43 0.70
CA ILE A 34 -7.80 -28.48 -0.37
C ILE A 34 -7.06 -27.19 0.02
N LEU A 35 -5.74 -27.29 0.18
CA LEU A 35 -4.90 -26.14 -0.06
C LEU A 35 -5.03 -25.94 -1.57
N PRO A 36 -5.62 -24.84 -2.06
CA PRO A 36 -5.48 -24.52 -3.47
C PRO A 36 -3.98 -24.60 -3.78
N SER A 37 -3.60 -25.49 -4.70
CA SER A 37 -2.19 -25.83 -4.99
C SER A 37 -1.38 -24.68 -5.60
N ALA A 38 -1.92 -23.46 -5.56
CA ALA A 38 -1.20 -22.23 -5.84
C ALA A 38 -1.39 -21.30 -4.63
N PRO A 39 -0.31 -20.81 -3.98
CA PRO A 39 -0.45 -19.64 -3.12
C PRO A 39 -1.18 -18.55 -3.91
N PRO A 40 -2.09 -17.78 -3.28
CA PRO A 40 -2.78 -16.70 -3.99
C PRO A 40 -1.71 -15.84 -4.65
N ARG A 41 -1.85 -15.57 -5.96
CA ARG A 41 -0.91 -14.70 -6.65
C ARG A 41 -0.78 -13.43 -5.81
N PRO A 42 0.44 -12.98 -5.45
CA PRO A 42 0.60 -11.77 -4.68
C PRO A 42 -0.18 -10.65 -5.38
N PRO A 43 -0.93 -9.82 -4.63
CA PRO A 43 -1.72 -8.77 -5.23
C PRO A 43 -0.80 -7.89 -6.08
N VAL A 44 -1.04 -7.86 -7.39
CA VAL A 44 -0.39 -6.91 -8.29
C VAL A 44 -1.00 -5.55 -8.02
N PHE A 45 -0.28 -4.71 -7.28
CA PHE A 45 -0.58 -3.28 -7.19
C PHE A 45 -0.47 -2.69 -8.59
N ARG A 46 -1.62 -2.47 -9.24
CA ARG A 46 -1.67 -1.71 -10.49
C ARG A 46 -1.40 -0.25 -10.14
N VAL A 47 -0.20 0.21 -10.47
CA VAL A 47 0.07 1.64 -10.58
C VAL A 47 -0.58 2.08 -11.88
N VAL A 48 -1.70 2.80 -11.80
CA VAL A 48 -2.19 3.56 -12.96
C VAL A 48 -1.13 4.63 -13.21
N PRO A 49 -0.47 4.67 -14.38
CA PRO A 49 0.39 5.79 -14.71
C PRO A 49 -0.52 7.03 -14.83
N THR A 50 -0.59 7.81 -13.76
CA THR A 50 -1.11 9.18 -13.82
C THR A 50 0.00 10.03 -14.44
N SER A 51 0.11 9.94 -15.76
CA SER A 51 0.86 10.90 -16.56
C SER A 51 -0.16 11.57 -17.47
N ASP A 52 -0.52 12.81 -17.11
CA ASP A 52 -1.29 13.66 -18.00
C ASP A 52 -0.45 13.94 -19.25
N PRO A 53 -1.00 13.82 -20.47
CA PRO A 53 -0.30 14.18 -21.71
C PRO A 53 -0.03 15.69 -21.85
N HIS A 54 -0.21 16.48 -20.79
CA HIS A 54 0.01 17.92 -20.73
C HIS A 54 1.35 18.30 -20.08
N SER A 55 2.22 17.33 -19.75
CA SER A 55 3.59 17.55 -19.24
C SER A 55 4.58 18.18 -20.25
N SER A 56 4.10 18.79 -21.33
CA SER A 56 4.94 19.30 -22.42
C SER A 56 5.41 20.74 -22.19
N VAL A 57 6.02 21.00 -21.02
CA VAL A 57 7.18 21.89 -20.85
C VAL A 57 7.95 21.28 -19.68
N ALA A 58 9.17 20.83 -19.91
CA ALA A 58 10.05 20.32 -18.87
C ALA A 58 10.38 21.46 -17.90
N GLY A 59 9.52 21.68 -16.90
CA GLY A 59 9.67 22.81 -15.99
C GLY A 59 8.38 23.39 -15.41
N ASP A 60 7.19 22.86 -15.70
CA ASP A 60 5.94 23.41 -15.13
C ASP A 60 5.17 22.42 -14.22
N ASP A 61 5.75 21.26 -13.90
CA ASP A 61 5.08 20.27 -13.07
C ASP A 61 5.10 20.66 -11.58
N LEU A 62 3.92 20.98 -11.03
CA LEU A 62 3.74 21.27 -9.60
C LEU A 62 4.20 20.14 -8.67
N THR A 63 4.29 18.88 -9.14
CA THR A 63 4.80 17.78 -8.31
C THR A 63 6.29 17.91 -7.95
N LEU A 64 7.03 18.80 -8.61
CA LEU A 64 8.42 19.12 -8.25
C LEU A 64 8.51 19.89 -6.93
N ILE A 65 7.42 20.54 -6.49
CA ILE A 65 7.36 21.22 -5.19
C ILE A 65 7.18 20.17 -4.09
N ARG A 66 8.12 20.16 -3.13
CA ARG A 66 8.05 19.26 -1.98
C ARG A 66 6.73 19.43 -1.23
N GLY A 67 5.98 18.34 -1.09
CA GLY A 67 4.68 18.33 -0.42
C GLY A 67 3.48 18.39 -1.36
N ILE A 68 3.70 18.68 -2.66
CA ILE A 68 2.67 18.55 -3.69
C ILE A 68 2.81 17.19 -4.38
N GLY A 69 1.96 16.25 -3.97
CA GLY A 69 1.83 14.96 -4.66
C GLY A 69 0.83 15.01 -5.82
N PRO A 70 0.70 13.91 -6.60
CA PRO A 70 -0.24 13.82 -7.73
C PRO A 70 -1.69 14.16 -7.35
N ALA A 71 -2.13 13.82 -6.14
CA ALA A 71 -3.47 14.14 -5.66
C ALA A 71 -3.69 15.65 -5.47
N TYR A 72 -2.72 16.36 -4.86
CA TYR A 72 -2.80 17.80 -4.69
C TYR A 72 -2.65 18.53 -6.03
N ARG A 73 -1.75 18.06 -6.90
CA ARG A 73 -1.65 18.56 -8.28
C ARG A 73 -2.99 18.46 -9.00
N ALA A 74 -3.66 17.31 -8.95
CA ALA A 74 -4.96 17.13 -9.60
C ALA A 74 -6.02 18.10 -9.07
N ARG A 75 -6.05 18.35 -7.75
CA ARG A 75 -6.98 19.33 -7.14
C ARG A 75 -6.67 20.76 -7.57
N LEU A 76 -5.40 21.14 -7.58
CA LEU A 76 -4.94 22.46 -8.05
C LEU A 76 -5.24 22.64 -9.54
N ALA A 77 -4.98 21.62 -10.35
CA ALA A 77 -5.29 21.59 -11.77
C ALA A 77 -6.80 21.78 -12.04
N ALA A 78 -7.66 21.12 -11.25
CA ALA A 78 -9.11 21.30 -11.32
C ALA A 78 -9.55 22.73 -10.96
N ALA A 79 -8.77 23.45 -10.15
CA ALA A 79 -8.96 24.88 -9.86
C ALA A 79 -8.29 25.81 -10.89
N GLY A 80 -7.70 25.26 -11.95
CA GLY A 80 -7.02 26.02 -13.02
C GLY A 80 -5.54 26.33 -12.74
N ILE A 81 -4.98 25.85 -11.65
CA ILE A 81 -3.59 26.10 -11.25
C ILE A 81 -2.73 24.92 -11.71
N ASN A 82 -2.04 25.07 -12.85
CA ASN A 82 -1.30 23.96 -13.48
C ASN A 82 0.20 24.18 -13.53
N ARG A 83 0.66 25.44 -13.42
CA ARG A 83 2.06 25.84 -13.59
C ARG A 83 2.59 26.59 -12.37
N PHE A 84 3.91 26.73 -12.26
CA PHE A 84 4.53 27.52 -11.18
C PHE A 84 4.08 28.99 -11.20
N VAL A 85 3.99 29.58 -12.39
CA VAL A 85 3.51 30.96 -12.58
C VAL A 85 2.06 31.13 -12.12
N ASP A 86 1.19 30.16 -12.37
CA ASP A 86 -0.21 30.20 -11.94
C ASP A 86 -0.30 30.14 -10.41
N LEU A 87 0.54 29.30 -9.80
CA LEU A 87 0.60 29.15 -8.35
C LEU A 87 1.08 30.43 -7.67
N VAL A 88 2.14 31.06 -8.18
CA VAL A 88 2.67 32.32 -7.64
C VAL A 88 1.72 33.50 -7.85
N ALA A 89 0.97 33.52 -8.95
CA ALA A 89 -0.04 34.53 -9.23
C ALA A 89 -1.32 34.38 -8.38
N THR A 90 -1.53 33.21 -7.77
CA THR A 90 -2.74 32.92 -7.01
C THR A 90 -2.57 33.23 -5.51
N PRO A 91 -3.53 33.90 -4.85
CA PRO A 91 -3.48 34.12 -3.41
C PRO A 91 -3.45 32.82 -2.60
N ALA A 92 -2.67 32.80 -1.51
CA ALA A 92 -2.49 31.62 -0.66
C ALA A 92 -3.81 31.04 -0.14
N ALA A 93 -4.76 31.87 0.27
CA ALA A 93 -6.09 31.44 0.70
C ALA A 93 -6.83 30.61 -0.37
N ARG A 94 -6.76 31.02 -1.65
CA ARG A 94 -7.40 30.29 -2.76
C ARG A 94 -6.69 28.98 -3.07
N VAL A 95 -5.36 28.96 -3.00
CA VAL A 95 -4.56 27.74 -3.15
C VAL A 95 -4.88 26.74 -2.03
N ALA A 96 -5.00 27.24 -0.80
CA ALA A 96 -5.34 26.46 0.38
C ALA A 96 -6.72 25.81 0.28
N GLU A 97 -7.72 26.59 -0.15
CA GLU A 97 -9.08 26.12 -0.42
C GLU A 97 -9.09 25.04 -1.51
N ALA A 98 -8.45 25.31 -2.66
CA ALA A 98 -8.40 24.39 -3.79
C ALA A 98 -7.76 23.05 -3.43
N ALA A 99 -6.66 23.06 -2.66
CA ALA A 99 -5.95 21.84 -2.28
C ALA A 99 -6.55 21.16 -1.03
N GLY A 100 -7.36 21.87 -0.24
CA GLY A 100 -7.88 21.42 1.05
C GLY A 100 -6.79 21.33 2.13
N VAL A 101 -5.89 22.31 2.16
CA VAL A 101 -4.74 22.36 3.09
C VAL A 101 -4.77 23.65 3.92
N PRO A 102 -4.07 23.71 5.06
CA PRO A 102 -3.91 24.96 5.80
C PRO A 102 -3.21 26.04 4.97
N GLU A 103 -3.59 27.31 5.15
CA GLU A 103 -3.02 28.44 4.40
C GLU A 103 -1.50 28.55 4.54
N ALA A 104 -0.95 28.27 5.72
CA ALA A 104 0.49 28.24 5.94
C ALA A 104 1.23 27.31 4.96
N ARG A 105 0.62 26.16 4.60
CA ARG A 105 1.19 25.22 3.63
C ARG A 105 1.11 25.75 2.21
N ALA A 106 0.03 26.45 1.87
CA ALA A 106 -0.09 27.11 0.58
C ALA A 106 0.97 28.22 0.41
N ILE A 107 1.25 28.98 1.47
CA ILE A 107 2.33 29.98 1.49
C ILE A 107 3.69 29.32 1.20
N GLU A 108 4.01 28.23 1.90
CA GLU A 108 5.26 27.47 1.68
C GLU A 108 5.40 27.00 0.22
N TRP A 109 4.31 26.50 -0.38
CA TRP A 109 4.30 26.07 -1.78
C TRP A 109 4.51 27.22 -2.76
N ILE A 110 3.90 28.38 -2.51
CA ILE A 110 4.08 29.59 -3.33
C ILE A 110 5.54 30.07 -3.27
N ASP A 111 6.15 30.05 -2.08
CA ASP A 111 7.55 30.44 -1.91
C ASP A 111 8.50 29.47 -2.60
N LEU A 112 8.21 28.17 -2.57
CA LEU A 112 8.94 27.15 -3.32
C LEU A 112 8.81 27.36 -4.84
N ALA A 113 7.61 27.65 -5.34
CA ALA A 113 7.36 27.91 -6.75
C ALA A 113 8.10 29.15 -7.27
N ARG A 114 8.15 30.22 -6.46
CA ARG A 114 8.90 31.44 -6.81
C ARG A 114 10.37 31.13 -7.06
N ARG A 115 11.00 30.29 -6.23
CA ARG A 115 12.40 29.85 -6.41
C ARG A 115 12.65 28.98 -7.64
N LEU A 116 11.60 28.39 -8.21
CA LEU A 116 11.70 27.59 -9.44
C LEU A 116 11.45 28.44 -10.69
N THR A 117 10.95 29.67 -10.53
CA THR A 117 10.61 30.58 -11.63
C THR A 117 11.69 31.65 -11.85
N ASP A 118 12.49 31.97 -10.83
CA ASP A 118 13.70 32.81 -10.92
C ASP A 118 14.86 32.09 -11.64
#